data_AF-A0A5S3USN2-F1
#
_entry.id   AF-A0A5S3USN2-F1
#
_cell.length_a   1.000
_cell.length_b   1.000
_cell.length_c   1.000
_cell.angle_alpha   90.00
_cell.angle_beta   90.00
_cell.angle_gamma   90.00
#
_symmetry.space_group_name_H-M   'P 1'
#
loop_
_entity.id
_entity.type
_entity.pdbx_description
1 polymer ?
#
loop_
_entity_poly.entity_id
_entity_poly.type
_entity_poly.pdbx_seq_one_letter_code
_entity_poly.pdbx_strand_id
1 'polypeptide(L)'
;DRDYLKKNTKEDLDSVKMTKNPKFKWDFLYPLLWGNGTFHPILNYSVRGILFYQGCSNVGDPDGQYTKRLADLVAQWRRDFKQGELPFYFVQIAPYHNGDVNGDWGPKLREQQFNAAKVIPNSGIVCTEDLVYPYEVEQIH
;
A
#
# COMPACT_ATOMS: atom_id res chain seq x y z
N ASP A 1 8.14 -2.75 -10.65
CA ASP A 1 8.36 -2.49 -12.08
C ASP A 1 9.34 -1.32 -12.25
N ARG A 2 10.44 -1.50 -12.99
CA ARG A 2 11.47 -0.46 -13.18
C ARG A 2 10.93 0.75 -13.96
N ASP A 3 10.05 0.54 -14.92
CA ASP A 3 9.57 1.63 -15.77
C ASP A 3 8.57 2.53 -15.04
N TYR A 4 7.74 1.94 -14.18
CA TYR A 4 6.93 2.71 -13.23
C TYR A 4 7.80 3.60 -12.33
N LEU A 5 8.91 3.07 -11.81
CA LEU A 5 9.81 3.84 -10.95
C LEU A 5 10.54 4.94 -11.72
N LYS A 6 10.99 4.71 -12.96
CA LYS A 6 11.58 5.77 -13.80
C LYS A 6 10.60 6.91 -14.08
N LYS A 7 9.33 6.57 -14.31
CA LYS A 7 8.28 7.54 -14.65
C LYS A 7 7.84 8.36 -13.44
N ASN A 8 7.73 7.73 -12.28
CA ASN A 8 7.08 8.31 -11.11
C ASN A 8 8.04 8.70 -9.98
N THR A 9 9.33 8.38 -10.10
CA THR A 9 10.34 8.68 -9.09
C THR A 9 11.63 9.19 -9.72
N LYS A 10 12.47 9.85 -8.92
CA LYS A 10 13.84 10.25 -9.32
C LYS A 10 14.89 9.32 -8.69
N GLU A 11 14.47 8.13 -8.26
CA GLU A 11 15.36 7.21 -7.56
C GLU A 11 16.25 6.47 -8.56
N ASP A 12 17.51 6.24 -8.17
CA ASP A 12 18.38 5.33 -8.91
C ASP A 12 17.70 3.95 -8.95
N LEU A 13 17.99 3.15 -9.98
CA LEU A 13 17.48 1.78 -10.12
C LEU A 13 18.61 0.74 -10.07
N ASP A 14 19.85 1.19 -9.93
CA ASP A 14 21.00 0.33 -9.73
C ASP A 14 21.07 -0.13 -8.27
N SER A 15 20.77 -1.41 -8.04
CA SER A 15 20.80 -2.02 -6.70
C SER A 15 22.18 -2.01 -6.07
N VAL A 16 23.26 -2.00 -6.86
CA VAL A 16 24.63 -1.92 -6.35
C VAL A 16 24.91 -0.52 -5.80
N LYS A 17 24.38 0.53 -6.46
CA LYS A 17 24.49 1.90 -5.92
C LYS A 17 23.63 2.11 -4.69
N MET A 18 22.43 1.54 -4.66
CA MET A 18 21.55 1.60 -3.48
C MET A 18 22.22 1.02 -2.23
N THR A 19 22.94 -0.09 -2.38
CA THR A 19 23.61 -0.78 -1.27
C THR A 19 24.94 -0.13 -0.86
N LYS A 20 25.69 0.43 -1.82
CA LYS A 20 27.00 1.05 -1.54
C LYS A 20 26.91 2.52 -1.10
N ASN A 21 25.87 3.24 -1.50
CA ASN A 21 25.64 4.63 -1.13
C ASN A 21 24.16 4.86 -0.78
N PRO A 22 23.71 4.39 0.39
CA PRO A 22 22.29 4.38 0.72
C PRO A 22 21.77 5.79 1.07
N LYS A 23 20.78 6.26 0.29
CA LYS A 23 19.90 7.40 0.58
C LYS A 23 19.06 7.16 1.82
N PHE A 24 18.62 5.93 2.03
CA PHE A 24 17.79 5.54 3.16
C PHE A 24 18.58 4.71 4.15
N LYS A 25 18.32 4.87 5.45
CA LYS A 25 18.98 4.07 6.49
C LYS A 25 18.73 2.56 6.31
N TRP A 26 17.60 2.18 5.72
CA TRP A 26 17.18 0.79 5.57
C TRP A 26 16.83 0.45 4.12
N ASP A 27 17.29 -0.70 3.65
CA ASP A 27 17.13 -1.12 2.25
C ASP A 27 15.66 -1.29 1.83
N PHE A 28 14.80 -1.71 2.75
CA PHE A 28 13.36 -1.90 2.47
C PHE A 28 12.60 -0.59 2.23
N LEU A 29 13.23 0.57 2.48
CA LEU A 29 12.67 1.87 2.12
C LEU A 29 12.84 2.18 0.63
N TYR A 30 13.70 1.44 -0.08
CA TYR A 30 13.76 1.51 -1.54
C TYR A 30 12.62 0.69 -2.15
N PRO A 31 11.69 1.30 -2.90
CA PRO A 31 10.58 0.59 -3.52
C PRO A 31 11.04 -0.55 -4.43
N LEU A 32 12.16 -0.35 -5.16
CA LEU A 32 12.74 -1.38 -6.02
C LEU A 32 13.23 -2.59 -5.23
N LEU A 33 13.95 -2.37 -4.13
CA LEU A 33 14.49 -3.46 -3.32
C LEU A 33 13.38 -4.17 -2.56
N TRP A 34 12.43 -3.42 -1.99
CA TRP A 34 11.29 -4.01 -1.30
C TRP A 34 10.47 -4.90 -2.23
N GLY A 35 10.10 -4.42 -3.42
CA GLY A 35 9.33 -5.20 -4.38
C GLY A 35 10.07 -6.47 -4.84
N ASN A 36 11.38 -6.37 -5.08
CA ASN A 36 12.21 -7.50 -5.49
C ASN A 36 12.50 -8.49 -4.36
N GLY A 37 12.59 -8.03 -3.12
CA GLY A 37 12.87 -8.87 -1.96
C GLY A 37 11.64 -9.56 -1.38
N THR A 38 10.45 -9.01 -1.59
CA THR A 38 9.21 -9.53 -0.98
C THR A 38 8.27 -10.16 -2.00
N PHE A 39 7.85 -9.42 -3.03
CA PHE A 39 6.83 -9.87 -3.99
C PHE A 39 7.41 -10.66 -5.16
N HIS A 40 8.56 -10.26 -5.70
CA HIS A 40 9.14 -10.94 -6.86
C HIS A 40 9.41 -12.45 -6.65
N PRO A 41 9.89 -12.92 -5.49
CA PRO A 41 10.17 -14.34 -5.26
C PRO A 41 8.92 -15.23 -5.31
N ILE A 42 7.72 -14.66 -5.11
CA ILE A 42 6.47 -15.42 -5.07
C ILE A 42 5.69 -15.41 -6.39
N LEU A 43 6.14 -14.68 -7.42
CA LEU A 43 5.41 -14.53 -8.69
C LEU A 43 5.25 -15.84 -9.48
N ASN A 44 6.08 -16.85 -9.20
CA ASN A 44 6.01 -18.15 -9.87
C ASN A 44 5.05 -19.15 -9.18
N TYR A 45 4.40 -18.75 -8.07
CA TYR A 45 3.38 -19.56 -7.43
C TYR A 45 1.99 -19.25 -7.99
N SER A 46 1.12 -20.25 -7.91
CA SER A 46 -0.31 -20.03 -8.15
C SER A 46 -0.99 -19.54 -6.89
N VAL A 47 -1.73 -18.43 -7.01
CA VAL A 47 -2.47 -17.83 -5.91
C VAL A 47 -3.96 -17.76 -6.27
N ARG A 48 -4.83 -17.69 -5.25
CA ARG A 48 -6.28 -17.55 -5.44
C ARG A 48 -6.77 -16.11 -5.26
N GLY A 49 -5.91 -15.23 -4.79
CA GLY A 49 -6.21 -13.84 -4.50
C GLY A 49 -5.14 -13.22 -3.62
N ILE A 50 -5.33 -11.96 -3.28
CA ILE A 50 -4.40 -11.17 -2.48
C ILE A 50 -5.16 -10.53 -1.33
N LEU A 51 -4.59 -10.63 -0.13
CA LEU A 51 -5.03 -9.90 1.06
C LEU A 51 -4.02 -8.79 1.35
N PHE A 52 -4.50 -7.57 1.50
CA PHE A 52 -3.65 -6.40 1.69
C PHE A 52 -4.12 -5.54 2.86
N TYR A 53 -3.28 -5.43 3.90
CA TYR A 53 -3.53 -4.53 5.01
C TYR A 53 -2.34 -3.61 5.22
N GLN A 54 -2.47 -2.38 4.74
CA GLN A 54 -1.48 -1.32 4.86
C GLN A 54 -2.20 0.02 4.75
N GLY A 55 -1.58 1.07 5.28
CA GLY A 55 -2.04 2.44 5.07
C GLY A 55 -1.60 3.37 6.19
N CYS A 56 -1.28 2.85 7.38
CA CYS A 56 -0.96 3.68 8.54
C CYS A 56 0.14 4.72 8.26
N SER A 57 1.15 4.39 7.46
CA SER A 57 2.24 5.32 7.07
C SER A 57 1.86 6.33 5.97
N ASN A 58 0.63 6.25 5.43
CA ASN A 58 0.09 7.13 4.40
C ASN A 58 -0.93 8.13 4.96
N VAL A 59 -1.14 8.15 6.27
CA VAL A 59 -1.99 9.15 6.92
C VAL A 59 -1.42 10.54 6.63
N GLY A 60 -2.27 11.43 6.11
CA GLY A 60 -1.86 12.77 5.65
C GLY A 60 -1.40 12.84 4.19
N ASP A 61 -1.41 11.75 3.42
CA ASP A 61 -1.19 11.80 1.97
C ASP A 61 -2.24 12.70 1.29
N PRO A 62 -1.84 13.54 0.30
CA PRO A 62 -2.74 14.31 -0.55
C PRO A 62 -3.93 13.51 -1.10
N ASP A 63 -5.07 14.19 -1.24
CA ASP A 63 -6.31 13.57 -1.69
C ASP A 63 -6.15 12.80 -3.01
N GLY A 64 -6.70 11.58 -3.04
CA GLY A 64 -6.66 10.66 -4.17
C GLY A 64 -5.29 10.02 -4.44
N GLN A 65 -4.22 10.43 -3.74
CA GLN A 65 -2.89 9.86 -3.98
C GLN A 65 -2.81 8.39 -3.56
N TYR A 66 -3.38 8.03 -2.42
CA TYR A 66 -3.44 6.64 -1.97
C TYR A 66 -4.33 5.81 -2.89
N THR A 67 -5.50 6.33 -3.29
CA THR A 67 -6.40 5.68 -4.25
C THR A 67 -5.66 5.29 -5.53
N LYS A 68 -4.90 6.23 -6.10
CA LYS A 68 -4.12 6.01 -7.32
C LYS A 68 -3.00 4.98 -7.10
N ARG A 69 -2.22 5.13 -6.03
CA ARG A 69 -1.10 4.23 -5.69
C ARG A 69 -1.58 2.79 -5.50
N LEU A 70 -2.71 2.59 -4.81
CA LEU A 70 -3.27 1.26 -4.60
C LEU A 70 -3.76 0.66 -5.92
N ALA A 71 -4.42 1.44 -6.78
CA ALA A 71 -4.83 0.97 -8.10
C ALA A 71 -3.63 0.57 -8.98
N ASP A 72 -2.57 1.39 -8.98
CA ASP A 72 -1.33 1.10 -9.70
C ASP A 72 -0.64 -0.18 -9.17
N LEU A 73 -0.64 -0.39 -7.85
CA LEU A 73 -0.11 -1.59 -7.21
C LEU A 73 -0.88 -2.85 -7.62
N VAL A 74 -2.21 -2.82 -7.55
CA VAL A 74 -3.05 -3.96 -7.94
C VAL A 74 -2.89 -4.29 -9.42
N ALA A 75 -2.85 -3.26 -10.27
CA ALA A 75 -2.60 -3.43 -11.69
C ALA A 75 -1.21 -4.06 -11.93
N GLN A 76 -0.19 -3.63 -11.17
CA GLN A 76 1.14 -4.24 -11.26
C GLN A 76 1.13 -5.71 -10.84
N TRP A 77 0.55 -6.05 -9.70
CA TRP A 77 0.51 -7.43 -9.23
C TRP A 77 -0.25 -8.35 -10.17
N ARG A 78 -1.41 -7.92 -10.70
CA ARG A 78 -2.16 -8.71 -11.69
C ARG A 78 -1.36 -8.96 -12.96
N ARG A 79 -0.62 -7.96 -13.45
CA ARG A 79 0.30 -8.13 -14.60
C ARG A 79 1.42 -9.11 -14.29
N ASP A 80 2.04 -8.99 -13.12
CA ASP A 80 3.23 -9.75 -12.75
C ASP A 80 2.91 -11.23 -12.46
N PHE A 81 1.80 -11.52 -11.78
CA PHE A 81 1.31 -12.87 -11.53
C PHE A 81 0.79 -13.57 -12.79
N LYS A 82 0.30 -12.81 -13.80
CA LYS A 82 -0.25 -13.36 -15.06
C LYS A 82 -1.41 -14.34 -14.85
N GLN A 83 -2.22 -14.13 -13.81
CA GLN A 83 -3.36 -14.98 -13.45
C GLN A 83 -4.73 -14.28 -13.65
N GLY A 84 -4.79 -13.32 -14.59
CA GLY A 84 -6.00 -12.56 -14.88
C GLY A 84 -6.34 -11.52 -13.81
N GLU A 85 -7.63 -11.25 -13.63
CA GLU A 85 -8.12 -10.39 -12.54
C GLU A 85 -8.16 -11.15 -11.22
N LEU A 86 -7.00 -11.34 -10.59
CA LEU A 86 -6.92 -11.93 -9.25
C LEU A 86 -7.82 -11.15 -8.26
N PRO A 87 -8.65 -11.83 -7.45
CA PRO A 87 -9.41 -11.21 -6.37
C PRO A 87 -8.48 -10.44 -5.43
N PHE A 88 -8.83 -9.19 -5.13
CA PHE A 88 -8.03 -8.32 -4.28
C PHE A 88 -8.86 -7.82 -3.09
N TYR A 89 -8.52 -8.27 -1.88
CA TYR A 89 -9.19 -7.82 -0.67
C TYR A 89 -8.25 -6.97 0.16
N PHE A 90 -8.74 -5.86 0.66
CA PHE A 90 -7.94 -4.99 1.50
C PHE A 90 -8.71 -4.44 2.68
N VAL A 91 -7.98 -4.04 3.71
CA VAL A 91 -8.54 -3.66 5.01
C VAL A 91 -8.39 -2.15 5.19
N GLN A 92 -9.48 -1.51 5.58
CA GLN A 92 -9.46 -0.12 6.00
C GLN A 92 -8.58 0.02 7.24
N ILE A 93 -7.76 1.08 7.33
CA ILE A 93 -6.99 1.31 8.55
C ILE A 93 -7.91 1.50 9.74
N ALA A 94 -7.57 0.91 10.88
CA ALA A 94 -8.33 1.05 12.10
C ALA A 94 -8.35 2.52 12.58
N PRO A 95 -9.41 2.96 13.27
CA PRO A 95 -9.45 4.24 13.98
C PRO A 95 -8.21 4.44 14.87
N TYR A 96 -7.55 5.59 14.70
CA TYR A 96 -6.42 6.01 15.52
C TYR A 96 -6.38 7.54 15.55
N HIS A 97 -6.14 8.13 16.73
CA HIS A 97 -6.17 9.58 16.91
C HIS A 97 -5.10 10.32 16.12
N ASN A 98 -3.97 9.69 15.76
CA ASN A 98 -2.85 10.38 15.10
C ASN A 98 -2.38 11.65 15.85
N GLY A 99 -2.57 11.69 17.17
CA GLY A 99 -2.26 12.86 18.01
C GLY A 99 -3.32 13.97 18.02
N ASP A 100 -4.41 13.85 17.26
CA ASP A 100 -5.53 14.79 17.26
C ASP A 100 -6.88 14.04 17.12
N VAL A 101 -7.63 13.95 18.21
CA VAL A 101 -8.96 13.30 18.23
C VAL A 101 -9.97 13.94 17.29
N ASN A 102 -9.82 15.23 16.98
CA ASN A 102 -10.69 15.95 16.04
C ASN A 102 -10.07 16.04 14.64
N GLY A 103 -8.90 15.44 14.45
CA GLY A 103 -8.17 15.44 13.19
C GLY A 103 -8.84 14.60 12.12
N ASP A 104 -8.67 15.00 10.86
CA ASP A 104 -9.33 14.36 9.72
C ASP A 104 -8.39 13.51 8.86
N TRP A 105 -7.09 13.40 9.20
CA TRP A 105 -6.12 12.70 8.36
C TRP A 105 -6.38 11.20 8.25
N GLY A 106 -6.70 10.54 9.36
CA GLY A 106 -7.11 9.13 9.39
C GLY A 106 -8.40 8.91 8.59
N PRO A 107 -9.50 9.64 8.89
CA PRO A 107 -10.72 9.62 8.09
C PRO A 107 -10.51 9.84 6.58
N LYS A 108 -9.68 10.82 6.19
CA LYS A 108 -9.35 11.09 4.77
C LYS A 108 -8.65 9.91 4.11
N LEU A 109 -7.70 9.27 4.79
CA LEU A 109 -7.08 8.08 4.23
C LEU A 109 -8.08 6.93 4.08
N ARG A 110 -8.98 6.73 5.06
CA ARG A 110 -10.07 5.75 5.00
C ARG A 110 -11.01 6.02 3.82
N GLU A 111 -11.31 7.28 3.53
CA GLU A 111 -12.05 7.68 2.33
C GLU A 111 -11.27 7.33 1.04
N GLN A 112 -9.96 7.58 1.00
CA GLN A 112 -9.14 7.20 -0.15
C GLN A 112 -9.10 5.67 -0.36
N GLN A 113 -9.06 4.86 0.71
CA GLN A 113 -9.20 3.40 0.66
C GLN A 113 -10.57 3.00 0.12
N PHE A 114 -11.65 3.62 0.58
CA PHE A 114 -13.00 3.39 0.07
C PHE A 114 -13.11 3.73 -1.43
N ASN A 115 -12.55 4.86 -1.85
CA ASN A 115 -12.52 5.25 -3.26
C ASN A 115 -11.67 4.29 -4.12
N ALA A 116 -10.64 3.66 -3.56
CA ALA A 116 -9.87 2.64 -4.25
C ALA A 116 -10.73 1.41 -4.58
N ALA A 117 -11.62 1.00 -3.67
CA ALA A 117 -12.53 -0.13 -3.89
C ALA A 117 -13.48 0.11 -5.09
N LYS A 118 -13.82 1.37 -5.38
CA LYS A 118 -14.68 1.75 -6.50
C LYS A 118 -13.98 1.65 -7.86
N VAL A 119 -12.66 1.86 -7.89
CA VAL A 119 -11.89 1.94 -9.15
C VAL A 119 -11.10 0.66 -9.45
N ILE A 120 -10.87 -0.19 -8.45
CA ILE A 120 -10.17 -1.46 -8.61
C ILE A 120 -11.21 -2.55 -8.88
N PRO A 121 -11.27 -3.12 -10.09
CA PRO A 121 -12.24 -4.17 -10.40
C PRO A 121 -11.88 -5.47 -9.67
N ASN A 122 -12.84 -6.37 -9.48
CA ASN A 122 -12.71 -7.61 -8.72
C ASN A 122 -11.98 -7.42 -7.38
N SER A 123 -12.41 -6.41 -6.61
CA SER A 123 -11.85 -6.09 -5.29
C SER A 123 -12.93 -5.94 -4.23
N GLY A 124 -12.52 -6.05 -2.96
CA GLY A 124 -13.38 -5.81 -1.81
C GLY A 124 -12.61 -5.13 -0.68
N ILE A 125 -13.29 -4.25 0.06
CA ILE A 125 -12.74 -3.61 1.25
C ILE A 125 -13.45 -4.13 2.50
N VAL A 126 -12.67 -4.41 3.54
CA VAL A 126 -13.16 -4.71 4.88
C VAL A 126 -13.03 -3.45 5.73
N CYS A 127 -14.17 -2.93 6.19
CA CYS A 127 -14.21 -1.79 7.12
C CYS A 127 -13.94 -2.27 8.55
N THR A 128 -13.23 -1.46 9.33
CA THR A 128 -12.80 -1.79 10.70
C THR A 128 -13.15 -0.68 11.70
N GLU A 129 -14.00 0.27 11.30
CA GLU A 129 -14.33 1.47 12.07
C GLU A 129 -14.98 1.18 13.42
N ASP A 130 -15.73 0.09 13.51
CA ASP A 130 -16.46 -0.36 14.68
C ASP A 130 -15.69 -1.40 15.52
N LEU A 131 -14.44 -1.68 15.16
CA LEU A 131 -13.61 -2.72 15.80
C LEU A 131 -12.59 -2.17 16.80
N VAL A 132 -12.68 -0.90 17.18
CA VAL A 132 -11.76 -0.24 18.12
C VAL A 132 -12.54 0.26 19.32
N TYR A 133 -12.14 -0.18 20.51
CA TYR A 133 -12.73 0.33 21.75
C TYR A 133 -12.22 1.74 22.07
N PRO A 134 -12.98 2.56 22.85
CA PRO A 134 -12.57 3.92 23.22
C PRO A 134 -11.21 4.01 23.93
N TYR A 135 -10.71 2.93 24.53
CA TYR A 135 -9.40 2.87 25.19
C TYR A 135 -8.27 2.35 24.27
N GLU A 136 -8.57 1.96 23.03
CA GLU A 136 -7.62 1.46 22.03
C GLU A 136 -7.29 2.49 20.94
N VAL A 137 -7.99 3.63 20.92
CA VAL A 137 -7.84 4.69 19.91
C VAL A 137 -6.46 5.37 19.87
N GLU A 138 -5.61 5.08 20.86
CA GLU A 138 -4.20 5.50 20.93
C GLU A 138 -3.22 4.35 20.68
N GLN A 139 -3.70 3.16 20.35
CA GLN A 139 -2.90 1.99 20.02
C GLN A 139 -3.06 1.67 18.53
N ILE A 140 -1.98 1.84 17.76
CA ILE A 140 -1.97 1.55 16.33
C ILE A 140 -1.51 0.11 16.02
N HIS A 141 -1.05 -0.63 17.03
CA HIS A 141 -0.48 -1.98 16.94
C HIS A 141 -0.98 -2.89 18.06
#